data_AF-A0A2H1IVJ1-F1
#
_entry.id   AF-A0A2H1IVJ1-F1
#
_cell.length_a   1.000
_cell.length_b   1.000
_cell.length_c   1.000
_cell.angle_alpha   90.00
_cell.angle_beta   90.00
_cell.angle_gamma   90.00
#
_symmetry.space_group_name_H-M   'P 1'
#
loop_
_entity.id
_entity.type
_entity.pdbx_description
1 polymer ?
#
loop_
_entity_poly.entity_id
_entity_poly.type
_entity_poly.pdbx_seq_one_letter_code
_entity_poly.pdbx_strand_id
1 'polypeptide(L)'
;MADYRHILSLIVQGYSYRQIEAMASCSHRAIAKARTVVKDQSLTTTDQVDALTVADLDRFFTDGRKSVDGDFVPIDVDAVITARIGRKKPPLKVL
;
A
#
# COMPACT_ATOMS: atom_id res chain seq x y z
N MET A 1 -14.91 -4.09 9.28
CA MET A 1 -14.08 -3.17 8.48
C MET A 1 -14.20 -1.80 9.11
N ALA A 2 -13.11 -1.04 9.28
CA ALA A 2 -13.21 0.28 9.91
C ALA A 2 -14.04 1.22 9.02
N ASP A 3 -14.97 1.97 9.62
CA ASP A 3 -15.74 2.98 8.89
C ASP A 3 -14.86 4.20 8.61
N TYR A 4 -14.21 4.18 7.45
CA TYR A 4 -13.29 5.24 7.05
C TYR A 4 -13.98 6.58 6.84
N ARG A 5 -15.26 6.59 6.47
CA ARG A 5 -16.00 7.83 6.31
C ARG A 5 -16.16 8.52 7.67
N HIS A 6 -16.57 7.76 8.67
CA HIS A 6 -16.68 8.27 10.04
C HIS A 6 -15.33 8.79 10.57
N ILE A 7 -14.24 8.05 10.36
CA ILE A 7 -12.88 8.45 10.79
C ILE A 7 -12.43 9.74 10.10
N LEU A 8 -12.64 9.87 8.78
CA LEU A 8 -12.28 11.07 8.02
C LEU A 8 -13.02 12.31 8.53
N SER A 9 -14.32 12.20 8.78
CA SER A 9 -15.13 13.30 9.33
C SER A 9 -14.60 13.76 10.68
N LEU A 10 -14.26 12.84 11.59
CA LEU A 10 -13.71 13.17 12.90
C LEU A 10 -12.32 13.84 12.81
N ILE A 11 -11.48 13.41 11.85
CA ILE A 11 -10.17 14.04 11.64
C ILE A 11 -10.34 15.48 11.18
N VAL A 12 -11.23 15.73 10.22
CA VAL A 12 -11.51 17.05 9.66
C VAL A 12 -12.11 17.99 10.70
N GLN A 13 -12.93 17.46 11.61
CA GLN A 13 -13.47 18.20 12.76
C GLN A 13 -12.42 18.51 13.84
N GLY A 14 -11.18 18.01 13.71
CA GLY A 14 -10.06 18.36 14.58
C GLY A 14 -9.94 17.50 15.84
N TYR A 15 -10.63 16.35 15.92
CA TYR A 15 -10.51 15.45 17.07
C TYR A 15 -9.10 14.85 17.19
N SER A 16 -8.68 14.62 18.44
CA SER A 16 -7.40 13.96 18.74
C SER A 16 -7.45 12.45 18.44
N TYR A 17 -6.28 11.84 18.25
CA TYR A 17 -6.17 10.39 18.00
C TYR A 17 -6.91 9.55 19.03
N ARG A 18 -6.76 9.88 20.33
CA ARG A 18 -7.38 9.13 21.42
C ARG A 18 -8.90 9.25 21.44
N GLN A 19 -9.42 10.42 21.08
CA GLN A 19 -10.87 10.64 20.95
C GLN A 19 -11.43 9.84 19.76
N ILE A 20 -10.73 9.88 18.61
CA ILE A 20 -11.13 9.12 17.42
C ILE A 20 -11.11 7.61 17.69
N GLU A 21 -10.09 7.12 18.37
CA GLU A 21 -9.99 5.70 18.76
C GLU A 21 -11.18 5.27 19.64
N ALA A 22 -11.57 6.09 20.62
CA ALA A 22 -12.72 5.82 21.47
C ALA A 22 -14.06 5.89 20.73
N MET A 23 -14.22 6.84 19.80
CA MET A 23 -15.48 7.07 19.08
C MET A 23 -15.70 6.08 17.94
N ALA A 24 -14.66 5.82 17.13
CA ALA A 24 -14.74 4.97 15.95
C ALA A 24 -14.29 3.52 16.21
N SER A 25 -13.85 3.19 17.43
CA SER A 25 -13.36 1.85 17.82
C SER A 25 -12.33 1.30 16.81
N CYS A 26 -11.39 2.15 16.40
CA CYS A 26 -10.46 1.88 15.32
C CYS A 26 -9.00 1.89 15.80
N SER A 27 -8.13 1.15 15.10
CA SER A 27 -6.71 1.10 15.46
C SER A 27 -5.99 2.41 15.15
N HIS A 28 -4.93 2.70 15.91
CA HIS A 28 -4.05 3.85 15.68
C HIS A 28 -3.49 3.91 14.24
N ARG A 29 -3.22 2.74 13.63
CA ARG A 29 -2.80 2.62 12.23
C ARG A 29 -3.86 3.11 11.25
N ALA A 30 -5.14 2.82 11.50
CA ALA A 30 -6.24 3.26 10.65
C ALA A 30 -6.39 4.79 10.68
N ILE A 31 -6.27 5.41 11.87
CA ILE A 31 -6.31 6.86 12.04
C ILE A 31 -5.13 7.52 11.31
N ALA A 32 -3.93 6.95 11.45
CA ALA A 32 -2.74 7.45 10.75
C ALA A 32 -2.90 7.39 9.22
N LYS A 33 -3.42 6.28 8.69
CA LYS A 33 -3.72 6.13 7.25
C LYS A 33 -4.75 7.16 6.79
N ALA A 34 -5.83 7.34 7.54
CA ALA A 34 -6.87 8.32 7.21
C ALA A 34 -6.34 9.77 7.25
N ARG A 35 -5.44 10.11 8.17
CA ARG A 35 -4.78 11.43 8.17
C ARG A 35 -3.92 11.67 6.94
N THR A 36 -3.21 10.65 6.47
CA THR A 36 -2.47 10.75 5.20
C THR A 36 -3.42 11.03 4.04
N VAL A 37 -4.55 10.33 3.97
CA VAL A 37 -5.58 10.58 2.93
C VAL A 37 -6.15 11.99 3.01
N VAL A 38 -6.48 12.50 4.20
CA VAL A 38 -6.96 13.88 4.40
C VAL A 38 -5.94 14.89 3.86
N LYS A 39 -4.65 14.67 4.13
CA LYS A 39 -3.57 15.53 3.64
C LYS A 39 -3.43 15.43 2.11
N ASP A 40 -3.37 14.22 1.56
CA ASP A 40 -3.13 14.00 0.14
C ASP A 40 -4.28 14.49 -0.73
N GLN A 41 -5.52 14.35 -0.26
CA GLN A 41 -6.74 14.81 -0.93
C GLN A 41 -7.15 16.23 -0.53
N SER A 42 -6.38 16.91 0.33
CA SER A 42 -6.66 18.26 0.83
C SER A 42 -8.08 18.43 1.40
N LEU A 43 -8.57 17.42 2.11
CA LEU A 43 -9.90 17.45 2.73
C LEU A 43 -9.87 18.38 3.95
N THR A 44 -10.78 19.36 3.98
CA THR A 44 -10.81 20.42 5.01
C THR A 44 -12.16 20.58 5.70
N THR A 45 -13.24 20.06 5.11
CA THR A 45 -14.60 20.20 5.65
C THR A 45 -15.35 18.87 5.64
N THR A 46 -16.26 18.67 6.60
CA THR A 46 -17.08 17.45 6.68
C THR A 46 -17.88 17.22 5.40
N ASP A 47 -18.42 18.28 4.78
CA ASP A 47 -19.19 18.19 3.53
C ASP A 47 -18.39 17.59 2.37
N GLN A 48 -17.08 17.83 2.33
CA GLN A 48 -16.19 17.22 1.33
C GLN A 48 -16.03 15.72 1.56
N VAL A 49 -15.95 15.31 2.84
CA VAL A 49 -15.94 13.88 3.20
C VAL A 49 -17.28 13.25 2.83
N ASP A 50 -18.38 13.98 3.03
CA ASP A 50 -19.71 13.48 2.70
C ASP A 50 -19.98 13.41 1.20
N ALA A 51 -19.34 14.26 0.41
CA ALA A 51 -19.38 14.19 -1.05
C ALA A 51 -18.60 12.99 -1.63
N LEU A 52 -17.73 12.33 -0.84
CA LEU A 52 -16.97 11.17 -1.32
C LEU A 52 -17.90 10.02 -1.65
N THR A 53 -17.68 9.42 -2.82
CA THR A 53 -18.37 8.21 -3.23
C THR A 53 -17.73 6.98 -2.58
N VAL A 54 -18.44 5.85 -2.63
CA VAL A 54 -17.88 4.55 -2.19
C VAL A 54 -16.62 4.20 -2.98
N ALA A 55 -16.59 4.50 -4.29
CA ALA A 55 -15.43 4.25 -5.14
C ALA A 55 -14.21 5.08 -4.74
N ASP A 56 -14.42 6.31 -4.27
CA ASP A 56 -13.33 7.17 -3.77
C ASP A 56 -12.75 6.59 -2.48
N LEU A 57 -13.61 6.19 -1.54
CA LEU A 57 -13.20 5.55 -0.29
C LEU A 57 -12.42 4.25 -0.57
N ASP A 58 -12.92 3.42 -1.47
CA ASP A 58 -12.22 2.20 -1.88
C ASP A 58 -10.87 2.54 -2.49
N ARG A 59 -10.77 3.52 -3.40
CA ARG A 59 -9.49 3.94 -3.99
C ARG A 59 -8.48 4.41 -2.94
N PHE A 60 -8.91 5.12 -1.91
CA PHE A 60 -8.02 5.66 -0.87
C PHE A 60 -7.52 4.58 0.09
N PHE A 61 -8.36 3.59 0.39
CA PHE A 61 -8.07 2.61 1.45
C PHE A 61 -7.75 1.21 0.95
N THR A 62 -7.93 0.91 -0.34
CA THR A 62 -7.45 -0.34 -0.95
C THR A 62 -5.92 -0.40 -0.86
N ASP A 63 -5.39 -1.59 -0.60
CA ASP A 63 -3.95 -1.81 -0.61
C ASP A 63 -3.47 -1.64 -2.06
N GLY A 64 -2.73 -0.56 -2.32
CA GLY A 64 -2.17 -0.20 -3.63
C GLY A 64 -1.09 -1.15 -4.12
N ARG A 65 -1.12 -2.42 -3.68
CA ARG A 65 -0.48 -3.52 -4.39
C ARG A 65 -1.02 -3.46 -5.81
N LYS A 66 -0.24 -2.82 -6.67
CA LYS A 66 -0.29 -3.13 -8.09
C LYS A 66 -0.17 -4.65 -8.14
N SER A 67 -1.18 -5.33 -8.67
CA SER A 67 -0.91 -6.53 -9.43
C SER A 67 0.06 -6.07 -10.51
N VAL A 68 1.36 -6.17 -10.21
CA VAL A 68 2.40 -5.86 -11.18
C VAL A 68 2.26 -6.97 -12.22
N ASP A 69 1.41 -6.72 -13.21
CA ASP A 69 1.56 -7.22 -14.57
C ASP A 69 2.68 -6.41 -15.23
N GLY A 70 3.81 -6.28 -14.55
CA GLY A 70 5.06 -6.09 -15.26
C GLY A 70 5.37 -7.47 -15.80
N ASP A 71 5.52 -7.60 -17.12
CA ASP A 71 5.89 -8.85 -17.77
C ASP A 71 6.99 -9.51 -16.95
N PHE A 72 6.64 -10.61 -16.30
CA PHE A 72 7.64 -11.43 -15.66
C PHE A 72 8.56 -11.90 -16.78
N VAL A 73 9.74 -11.32 -16.89
CA VAL A 73 10.73 -11.76 -17.87
C VAL A 73 11.34 -13.04 -17.29
N PRO A 74 10.99 -14.23 -17.82
CA PRO A 74 11.60 -15.45 -17.35
C PRO A 74 13.10 -15.39 -17.66
N ILE A 75 13.90 -15.90 -16.73
CA ILE A 75 15.34 -16.07 -16.97
C ILE A 75 15.50 -17.10 -18.08
N ASP A 76 16.28 -16.78 -19.11
CA ASP A 76 16.69 -17.74 -20.14
C ASP A 76 17.71 -18.72 -19.53
N VAL A 77 17.21 -19.86 -19.07
CA VAL A 77 18.01 -20.91 -18.43
C VAL A 77 18.99 -21.53 -19.44
N ASP A 78 18.60 -21.65 -20.70
CA ASP A 78 19.42 -22.27 -21.74
C ASP A 78 20.63 -21.40 -22.10
N ALA A 79 20.45 -20.08 -22.17
CA ALA A 79 21.55 -19.13 -22.33
C ALA A 79 22.55 -19.23 -21.17
N VAL A 80 22.07 -19.36 -19.92
CA VAL A 80 22.91 -19.52 -18.73
C VAL A 80 23.69 -20.83 -18.76
N ILE A 81 23.04 -21.93 -19.16
CA ILE A 81 23.66 -23.24 -19.30
C ILE A 81 24.77 -23.18 -20.37
N THR A 82 24.48 -22.60 -21.53
CA THR A 82 25.44 -22.45 -22.63
C THR A 82 26.68 -21.66 -22.20
N ALA A 83 26.48 -20.53 -21.51
CA ALA A 83 27.57 -19.71 -20.97
C ALA A 83 28.41 -20.47 -19.92
N ARG A 84 27.83 -21.43 -19.20
CA ARG A 84 28.54 -22.24 -18.18
C ARG A 84 29.23 -23.48 -18.73
N ILE A 85 28.66 -24.16 -19.72
CA ILE A 85 29.23 -25.37 -20.32
C ILE A 85 30.51 -25.04 -21.10
N GLY A 86 30.62 -23.84 -21.68
CA GLY A 86 31.80 -23.41 -22.45
C GLY A 86 33.08 -23.15 -21.65
N ARG A 87 33.02 -23.06 -20.31
CA ARG A 87 34.25 -22.94 -19.50
C ARG A 87 34.87 -24.32 -19.31
N LYS A 88 35.97 -24.60 -20.00
CA LYS A 88 36.98 -25.60 -19.57
C LYS A 88 37.48 -25.19 -18.18
N LYS A 89 36.74 -25.53 -17.13
CA LYS A 89 37.23 -25.37 -15.76
C LYS A 89 38.45 -26.28 -15.64
N PRO A 90 39.64 -25.75 -15.29
CA PRO A 90 40.76 -26.62 -14.99
C PRO A 90 40.35 -27.54 -13.84
N PRO A 91 40.73 -28.84 -13.88
CA PRO A 91 40.40 -29.76 -12.81
C PRO A 91 40.94 -29.20 -11.50
N LEU A 92 40.13 -29.29 -10.44
CA LEU A 92 40.56 -28.97 -9.08
C LEU A 92 41.76 -29.88 -8.76
N LYS A 93 42.95 -29.27 -8.60
CA LYS A 93 44.09 -29.96 -7.98
C LYS A 93 43.74 -30.17 -6.52
N VAL A 94 43.14 -31.31 -6.21
CA VAL A 94 43.05 -31.80 -4.83
C VAL A 94 44.41 -32.44 -4.54
N LEU A 95 45.11 -31.89 -3.54
CA LEU A 95 46.41 -32.39 -3.07
C LEU A 95 46.24 -33.69 -2.27
#